data_AF-A0A3D5GH76-F1
#
_entry.id   AF-A0A3D5GH76-F1
#
_cell.length_a   1.000
_cell.length_b   1.000
_cell.length_c   1.000
_cell.angle_alpha   90.00
_cell.angle_beta   90.00
_cell.angle_gamma   90.00
#
_symmetry.space_group_name_H-M   'P 1'
#
loop_
_entity.id
_entity.type
_entity.pdbx_description
1 polymer ?
#
loop_
_entity_poly.entity_id
_entity_poly.type
_entity_poly.pdbx_seq_one_letter_code
_entity_poly.pdbx_strand_id
1 'polypeptide(L)' 'MFGAVLMVLLLVIVIPVGILISGAVAASLLGGLLKKDADGSHEGSELLDLSEANPYMGSAE' A
#
# COMPACT_ATOMS: atom_id res chain seq x y z
N MET A 1 13.58 -30.14 -22.48
CA MET A 1 14.09 -29.29 -21.37
C MET A 1 13.37 -27.95 -21.26
N PHE A 2 13.01 -27.28 -22.37
CA PHE A 2 12.34 -25.97 -22.35
C PHE A 2 11.08 -25.90 -21.47
N GLY A 3 10.17 -26.87 -21.59
CA GLY A 3 8.93 -26.89 -20.79
C GLY A 3 9.18 -26.96 -19.28
N ALA A 4 10.25 -27.65 -18.84
CA ALA A 4 10.61 -27.72 -17.42
C ALA A 4 11.12 -26.37 -16.90
N VAL A 5 11.94 -25.67 -17.69
CA VAL A 5 12.44 -24.33 -17.35
C VAL A 5 11.28 -23.34 -17.21
N LEU A 6 10.33 -23.39 -18.15
CA LEU A 6 9.16 -22.50 -18.14
C LEU A 6 8.28 -22.75 -16.92
N MET A 7 8.09 -24.01 -16.54
CA MET A 7 7.36 -24.37 -15.32
C MET A 7 8.04 -23.84 -14.05
N VAL A 8 9.36 -23.97 -13.94
CA VAL A 8 10.09 -23.45 -12.78
C VAL A 8 9.95 -21.93 -12.68
N LEU A 9 10.09 -21.21 -13.79
CA LEU A 9 9.93 -19.75 -13.80
C LEU A 9 8.52 -19.32 -13.37
N LEU A 10 7.48 -20.00 -13.87
CA LEU A 10 6.10 -19.71 -13.49
C LEU A 10 5.89 -19.94 -12.00
N LEU A 11 6.26 -21.11 -11.49
CA LEU A 11 5.95 -21.50 -10.12
C LEU A 11 6.79 -20.74 -9.07
N VAL A 12 8.06 -20.47 -9.36
CA VAL A 12 9.01 -19.94 -8.37
C VAL A 12 9.13 -18.42 -8.44
N ILE A 13 8.84 -17.80 -9.59
CA ILE A 13 9.01 -16.35 -9.76
C ILE A 13 7.67 -15.69 -10.05
N VAL A 14 6.99 -16.10 -11.12
CA VAL A 14 5.81 -15.36 -11.59
C VAL A 14 4.67 -15.44 -10.58
N ILE A 15 4.37 -16.63 -10.05
CA ILE A 15 3.31 -16.79 -9.05
C ILE A 15 3.59 -16.01 -7.76
N PRO A 16 4.74 -16.16 -7.08
CA PRO A 16 4.96 -15.44 -5.82
C PRO A 16 5.02 -13.92 -6.02
N VAL A 17 5.70 -13.44 -7.07
CA VAL A 17 5.73 -12.00 -7.37
C VAL A 17 4.33 -11.50 -7.73
N GLY A 18 3.58 -12.26 -8.54
CA GLY A 18 2.21 -11.92 -8.92
C GLY A 18 1.29 -11.82 -7.71
N ILE A 19 1.37 -12.76 -6.77
CA ILE A 19 0.60 -12.73 -5.52
C ILE A 19 0.98 -11.49 -4.70
N LEU A 20 2.28 -11.21 -4.50
CA LEU A 20 2.73 -10.04 -3.74
C LEU A 20 2.24 -8.72 -4.35
N ILE A 21 2.39 -8.56 -5.66
CA ILE A 21 1.94 -7.34 -6.37
C ILE A 21 0.42 -7.22 -6.32
N SER A 22 -0.32 -8.31 -6.52
CA SER A 22 -1.79 -8.29 -6.43
C SER A 22 -2.28 -7.88 -5.03
N GLY A 23 -1.63 -8.38 -3.97
CA GLY A 23 -1.91 -7.99 -2.59
C GLY A 23 -1.60 -6.52 -2.33
N ALA A 24 -0.45 -6.03 -2.82
CA ALA A 24 -0.09 -4.62 -2.72
C ALA A 24 -1.11 -3.70 -3.42
N VAL A 25 -1.55 -4.06 -4.62
CA VAL A 25 -2.58 -3.32 -5.38
C VAL A 25 -3.90 -3.31 -4.62
N ALA A 26 -4.36 -4.46 -4.12
CA ALA A 26 -5.58 -4.54 -3.35
C ALA A 26 -5.50 -3.70 -2.06
N ALA A 27 -4.38 -3.77 -1.35
CA ALA A 27 -4.13 -2.99 -0.14
C ALA A 27 -4.08 -1.48 -0.42
N SER A 28 -3.43 -1.04 -1.51
CA SER A 28 -3.36 0.38 -1.85
C SER A 28 -4.72 0.95 -2.25
N LEU A 29 -5.52 0.17 -2.99
CA LEU A 29 -6.88 0.58 -3.35
C LEU A 29 -7.76 0.70 -2.11
N LEU A 30 -7.76 -0.32 -1.26
CA LEU A 30 -8.56 -0.31 -0.05
C LEU A 30 -8.10 0.80 0.91
N GLY A 31 -6.80 0.90 1.17
CA GLY A 31 -6.21 1.94 2.01
C GLY A 31 -6.52 3.35 1.50
N GLY A 32 -6.46 3.58 0.19
CA GLY A 32 -6.81 4.87 -0.41
C GLY A 32 -8.29 5.24 -0.24
N LEU A 33 -9.19 4.26 -0.40
CA LEU A 33 -10.63 4.48 -0.18
C LEU A 33 -10.93 4.80 1.29
N LEU A 34 -10.35 4.06 2.23
CA LEU A 34 -10.51 4.32 3.67
C LEU A 34 -9.90 5.65 4.09
N LYS A 35 -8.71 6.00 3.57
CA LYS A 35 -8.05 7.28 3.87
C LYS A 35 -8.94 8.46 3.45
N LYS A 36 -9.48 8.43 2.23
CA LYS A 36 -10.39 9.47 1.73
C LYS A 36 -11.65 9.65 2.61
N ASP A 37 -12.20 8.54 3.10
CA ASP A 37 -13.38 8.55 3.97
C ASP A 37 -13.06 9.11 5.37
N ALA A 38 -11.92 8.68 5.94
CA ALA A 38 -11.45 9.15 7.23
C ALA A 38 -11.10 10.64 7.21
N ASP A 39 -10.42 11.13 6.17
CA ASP A 39 -10.04 12.53 6.03
C ASP A 39 -11.28 13.43 5.90
N GLY A 40 -12.26 13.03 5.08
CA GLY A 40 -13.52 13.77 4.94
C GLY A 40 -14.36 13.79 6.22
N SER A 41 -14.33 12.70 7.00
CA SER A 41 -15.04 12.62 8.29
C SER A 41 -14.42 13.49 9.38
N HIS A 42 -13.16 13.90 9.23
CA HIS A 42 -12.41 14.71 10.20
C HIS A 42 -11.93 16.03 9.58
N GLU A 43 -12.58 16.52 8.52
CA GLU A 43 -12.21 17.77 7.87
C GLU A 43 -12.27 18.95 8.86
N GLY A 44 -11.18 19.71 8.93
CA GLY A 44 -11.04 20.84 9.88
C GLY A 44 -10.81 20.42 11.34
N SER A 45 -10.58 19.13 11.61
CA SER A 45 -10.24 18.61 12.93
C SER A 45 -8.73 18.58 13.16
N GLU A 46 -8.31 18.79 14.41
CA GLU A 46 -6.94 18.56 14.86
C GLU A 46 -6.43 17.14 14.57
N LEU A 47 -7.35 16.16 14.44
CA LEU A 47 -7.02 14.77 14.13
C LEU A 47 -6.52 14.60 12.70
N LEU A 48 -7.05 15.40 11.76
CA LEU A 48 -6.58 15.38 10.38
C LEU A 48 -5.17 15.97 10.30
N ASP A 49 -4.97 17.15 10.90
CA ASP A 49 -3.66 17.82 10.98
C ASP A 49 -2.60 16.92 11.63
N LEU A 50 -2.95 16.25 12.72
CA LEU A 50 -2.06 15.31 13.40
C LEU A 50 -1.73 14.08 12.52
N SER A 51 -2.71 13.58 11.76
CA SER A 51 -2.50 12.43 10.87
C SER A 51 -1.61 12.74 9.66
N GLU A 52 -1.58 13.99 9.23
CA GLU A 52 -0.75 14.47 8.11
C GLU A 52 0.61 15.02 8.57
N ALA A 53 0.75 15.35 9.85
CA ALA A 53 1.99 15.83 10.43
C ALA A 53 3.09 14.76 10.32
N ASN A 54 4.29 15.19 9.93
CA ASN A 54 5.47 14.32 9.96
C ASN A 54 5.99 14.23 11.41
N PRO A 55 5.91 13.06 12.08
CA PRO A 55 6.31 12.93 13.47
C PRO A 55 7.82 13.09 13.70
N TYR A 56 8.63 13.11 12.63
CA TYR A 56 10.09 13.28 12.69
C TYR A 56 10.57 14.68 12.32
N MET A 57 9.68 15.55 11.84
CA MET A 57 9.98 16.97 11.78
C MET A 57 9.75 17.54 13.19
N GLY A 58 10.84 17.73 13.93
CA GLY A 58 10.79 18.44 15.22
C GLY A 58 10.16 19.83 15.04
N SER A 59 9.54 20.36 16.09
CA SER A 59 8.90 21.68 16.06
C SER A 59 9.87 22.70 15.47
N ALA A 60 9.51 23.29 14.33
CA ALA A 60 10.10 24.55 13.91
C ALA A 60 9.60 25.58 14.93
N GLU A 61 10.41 25.80 15.97
CA GLU A 61 10.37 26.86 16.99
C GLU A 61 9.00 27.46 17.34
#